data_AF-A0A7S4NUM9-F1
#
_entry.id   AF-A0A7S4NUM9-F1
#
_cell.length_a   1.000
_cell.length_b   1.000
_cell.length_c   1.000
_cell.angle_alpha   90.00
_cell.angle_beta   90.00
_cell.angle_gamma   90.00
#
_symmetry.space_group_name_H-M   'P 1'
#
loop_
_entity.id
_entity.type
_entity.pdbx_description
1 polymer ?
#
loop_
_entity_poly.entity_id
_entity_poly.type
_entity_poly.pdbx_seq_one_letter_code
_entity_poly.pdbx_strand_id
1 'polypeptide(L)'
;EQRCDELSFAAFQLIQEIWEQFTDWNDQTEPSGTAAKLLADADLKTDRKPPPPAASESDYRARSGLKAIEMKQMALIQLLRAFHTQKSLTVFDFEFSPVEYFRRVLKQQWRDLIVKLSGGGGGGKIFEGVRCPAQCTKAEQTINMLNYTLSWIESYVDLSLQKVFQEVWRETTAVHLVEPDPKNPLGWVTNEPLLFPANSFIRGYAKFYLDLVTTLAGQVCYSPKYNTFVRKPGASLPPVENLTSTGELRSLCRLIGPLGFRCIHHGLLLEAAKRLGDILGFCEANVQMLEALRVDVKRMKNDKDHDTLIKSLKGQAGLLQACFSLGLVLKIRQLLRDAQRHVVAETAPHLLRAIDSSYKLYNPNLLLEAQLVPLDALAADCGLEAEGGADQALIYLAKGSFPTKNSHLVRLLPVAFATLFHEKVWSESSFISHLGGYGNNLHCTALGMSQAITTLTASMASTPESVMQVPVLLELYMATATEVLFALSGGGPNKDSIFASWLDDSSEKFRSFPHMVFFLDFFLESTCYVTRESLEKLLPYPLIRSMRQVVTQKGTQGNFWEKLITQ
;
A
#
# COMPACT_ATOMS: atom_id res chain seq x y z
N GLU A 1 2.65 36.34 33.73
CA GLU A 1 3.13 35.26 32.86
C GLU A 1 3.18 33.90 33.58
N GLN A 2 4.14 33.63 34.46
CA GLN A 2 4.32 32.30 35.09
C GLN A 2 3.05 31.70 35.73
N ARG A 3 2.28 32.50 36.48
CA ARG A 3 1.00 32.05 37.06
C ARG A 3 -0.07 31.71 36.01
N CYS A 4 -0.07 32.40 34.86
CA CYS A 4 -1.01 32.12 33.77
C CYS A 4 -0.64 30.83 33.05
N ASP A 5 0.66 30.54 32.90
CA ASP A 5 1.15 29.26 32.37
C ASP A 5 0.85 28.10 33.33
N GLU A 6 1.04 28.28 34.65
CA GLU A 6 0.70 27.27 35.67
C GLU A 6 -0.81 26.94 35.67
N LEU A 7 -1.68 27.95 35.63
CA LEU A 7 -3.13 27.75 35.53
C LEU A 7 -3.53 27.07 34.22
N SER A 8 -2.89 27.44 33.11
CA SER A 8 -3.13 26.83 31.80
C SER A 8 -2.70 25.36 31.77
N PHE A 9 -1.58 25.04 32.42
CA PHE A 9 -1.09 23.67 32.53
C PHE A 9 -1.97 22.82 33.45
N ALA A 10 -2.42 23.36 34.58
CA ALA A 10 -3.36 22.69 35.47
C ALA A 10 -4.70 22.39 34.76
N ALA A 11 -5.19 23.34 33.96
CA ALA A 11 -6.37 23.13 33.12
C ALA A 11 -6.14 22.00 32.10
N PHE A 12 -4.97 21.98 31.45
CA PHE A 12 -4.63 20.92 30.51
C PHE A 12 -4.51 19.53 31.18
N GLN A 13 -3.93 19.44 32.38
CA GLN A 13 -3.86 18.18 33.13
C GLN A 13 -5.25 17.59 33.42
N LEU A 14 -6.20 18.44 33.85
CA LEU A 14 -7.58 18.01 34.05
C LEU A 14 -8.22 17.51 32.74
N ILE A 15 -7.95 18.18 31.62
CA ILE A 15 -8.42 17.75 30.29
C ILE A 15 -7.83 16.40 29.92
N GLN A 16 -6.53 16.22 30.12
CA GLN A 16 -5.83 14.97 29.82
C GLN A 16 -6.44 13.81 30.63
N GLU A 17 -6.66 13.99 31.93
CA GLU A 17 -7.25 12.94 32.78
C GLU A 17 -8.70 12.60 32.38
N ILE A 18 -9.52 13.59 32.01
CA ILE A 18 -10.90 13.37 31.55
C ILE A 18 -10.89 12.60 30.22
N TRP A 19 -10.02 13.01 29.30
CA TRP A 19 -9.91 12.40 27.99
C TRP A 19 -9.33 10.98 28.02
N GLU A 20 -8.33 10.72 28.87
CA GLU A 20 -7.79 9.37 29.09
C GLU A 20 -8.90 8.41 29.55
N GLN A 21 -9.75 8.84 30.49
CA GLN A 21 -10.90 8.05 30.94
C GLN A 21 -11.95 7.82 29.83
N PHE A 22 -12.22 8.83 29.02
CA PHE A 22 -13.11 8.66 27.86
C PHE A 22 -12.52 7.71 26.81
N THR A 23 -11.19 7.73 26.64
CA THR A 23 -10.50 6.79 25.75
C THR A 23 -10.59 5.37 26.30
N ASP A 24 -10.40 5.16 27.61
CA ASP A 24 -10.56 3.84 28.25
C ASP A 24 -11.98 3.28 28.08
N TRP A 25 -13.01 4.13 28.11
CA TRP A 25 -14.39 3.72 27.85
C TRP A 25 -14.63 3.40 26.38
N ASN A 26 -14.07 4.20 25.48
CA ASN A 26 -14.15 3.94 24.05
C ASN A 26 -13.44 2.62 23.67
N ASP A 27 -12.30 2.32 24.30
CA ASP A 27 -11.56 1.07 24.11
C ASP A 27 -12.39 -0.17 24.47
N GLN A 28 -13.34 -0.06 25.40
CA GLN A 28 -14.27 -1.16 25.73
C GLN A 28 -15.26 -1.46 24.61
N THR A 29 -15.50 -0.50 23.72
CA THR A 29 -16.38 -0.67 22.55
C THR A 29 -15.66 -1.28 21.35
N GLU A 30 -14.33 -1.44 21.42
CA GLU A 30 -13.57 -2.05 20.33
C GLU A 30 -13.99 -3.51 20.09
N PRO A 31 -13.93 -3.98 18.82
CA PRO A 31 -14.13 -5.39 18.51
C PRO A 31 -13.19 -6.32 19.30
N SER A 32 -12.01 -5.83 19.70
CA SER A 32 -11.03 -6.55 20.52
C SER A 32 -11.62 -6.98 21.88
N GLY A 33 -12.51 -6.18 22.48
CA GLY A 33 -13.19 -6.49 23.73
C GLY A 33 -14.23 -7.61 23.61
N THR A 34 -14.75 -7.87 22.40
CA THR A 34 -15.72 -8.94 22.13
C THR A 34 -15.08 -10.31 21.94
N ALA A 35 -13.77 -10.37 21.68
CA ALA A 35 -13.05 -11.62 21.44
C ALA A 35 -13.18 -12.60 22.62
N ALA A 36 -13.14 -12.11 23.86
CA ALA A 36 -13.32 -12.95 25.04
C ALA A 36 -14.72 -13.57 25.13
N LYS A 37 -15.76 -12.85 24.66
CA LYS A 37 -17.13 -13.37 24.60
C LYS A 37 -17.28 -14.42 23.51
N LEU A 38 -16.74 -14.15 22.30
CA LEU A 38 -16.78 -15.11 21.19
C LEU A 38 -16.03 -16.41 21.50
N LEU A 39 -14.91 -16.33 22.25
CA LEU A 39 -14.17 -17.51 22.68
C LEU A 39 -14.93 -18.30 23.76
N ALA A 40 -15.60 -17.61 24.68
CA ALA A 40 -16.48 -18.25 25.65
C ALA A 40 -17.69 -18.94 24.98
N ASP A 41 -18.30 -18.30 23.98
CA ASP A 41 -19.40 -18.88 23.19
C ASP A 41 -18.95 -20.09 22.34
N ALA A 42 -17.65 -20.16 22.01
CA ALA A 42 -17.03 -21.26 21.27
C ALA A 42 -16.45 -22.37 22.18
N ASP A 43 -16.75 -22.36 23.48
CA ASP A 43 -16.22 -23.28 24.50
C ASP A 43 -14.67 -23.34 24.59
N LEU A 44 -13.98 -22.28 24.15
CA LEU A 44 -12.53 -22.16 24.21
C LEU A 44 -12.11 -21.38 25.46
N LYS A 45 -11.28 -22.00 26.32
CA LYS A 45 -10.80 -21.38 27.56
C LYS A 45 -9.82 -20.24 27.27
N THR A 46 -9.98 -19.13 27.98
CA THR A 46 -9.02 -18.02 27.99
C THR A 46 -8.61 -17.66 29.41
N ASP A 47 -7.32 -17.41 29.64
CA ASP A 47 -6.80 -16.91 30.93
C ASP A 47 -7.12 -15.42 31.20
N ARG A 48 -7.68 -14.71 30.22
CA ARG A 48 -8.00 -13.28 30.34
C ARG A 48 -9.42 -13.09 30.87
N LYS A 49 -9.56 -12.33 31.95
CA LYS A 49 -10.88 -11.87 32.42
C LYS A 49 -11.54 -11.05 31.29
N PRO A 50 -12.81 -11.29 30.98
CA PRO A 50 -13.52 -10.47 29.99
C PRO A 50 -13.55 -9.02 30.49
N PRO A 51 -13.33 -8.03 29.60
CA PRO A 51 -13.51 -6.63 29.97
C PRO A 51 -14.96 -6.40 30.43
N PRO A 52 -15.20 -5.46 31.35
CA PRO A 52 -16.55 -5.07 31.75
C PRO A 52 -17.35 -4.67 30.50
N PRO A 53 -18.66 -4.97 30.44
CA PRO A 53 -19.47 -4.57 29.31
C PRO A 53 -19.51 -3.03 29.21
N ALA A 54 -19.45 -2.52 27.99
CA ALA A 54 -19.60 -1.08 27.74
C ALA A 54 -20.88 -0.54 28.39
N ALA A 55 -20.82 0.66 28.95
CA ALA A 55 -21.87 1.33 29.72
C ALA A 55 -22.12 0.76 31.14
N SER A 56 -21.39 -0.27 31.59
CA SER A 56 -21.49 -0.75 32.98
C SER A 56 -21.06 0.30 34.01
N GLU A 57 -20.22 1.25 33.62
CA GLU A 57 -19.86 2.41 34.44
C GLU A 57 -21.03 3.38 34.65
N SER A 58 -21.99 3.40 33.71
CA SER A 58 -23.20 4.22 33.76
C SER A 58 -24.32 3.60 34.59
N ASP A 59 -24.17 2.34 35.01
CA ASP A 59 -25.12 1.71 35.91
C ASP A 59 -25.15 2.41 37.27
N TYR A 60 -26.36 2.57 37.81
CA TYR A 60 -26.58 3.22 39.11
C TYR A 60 -25.68 2.66 40.23
N ARG A 61 -25.34 1.36 40.17
CA ARG A 61 -24.51 0.65 41.15
C ARG A 61 -23.01 0.95 41.02
N ALA A 62 -22.53 1.35 39.85
CA ALA A 62 -21.12 1.63 39.55
C ALA A 62 -20.78 3.14 39.56
N ARG A 63 -21.74 3.99 39.93
CA ARG A 63 -21.67 5.46 39.85
C ARG A 63 -20.56 6.12 40.71
N SER A 64 -19.87 5.37 41.57
CA SER A 64 -18.72 5.89 42.33
C SER A 64 -17.57 6.31 41.40
N GLY A 65 -17.34 5.58 40.30
CA GLY A 65 -16.35 5.94 39.28
C GLY A 65 -16.71 7.24 38.55
N LEU A 66 -17.97 7.39 38.15
CA LEU A 66 -18.50 8.60 37.52
C LEU A 66 -18.36 9.85 38.39
N LYS A 67 -18.57 9.74 39.71
CA LYS A 67 -18.45 10.89 40.63
C LYS A 67 -17.05 11.51 40.62
N ALA A 68 -16.00 10.70 40.46
CA ALA A 68 -14.63 11.22 40.39
C ALA A 68 -14.43 12.08 39.12
N ILE A 69 -15.06 11.70 38.01
CA ILE A 69 -15.00 12.41 36.73
C ILE A 69 -15.85 13.67 36.80
N GLU A 70 -17.05 13.59 37.37
CA GLU A 70 -17.92 14.76 37.62
C GLU A 70 -17.20 15.82 38.45
N MET A 71 -16.43 15.43 39.48
CA MET A 71 -15.62 16.37 40.27
C MET A 71 -14.54 17.06 39.44
N LYS A 72 -13.82 16.31 38.59
CA LYS A 72 -12.80 16.87 37.69
C LYS A 72 -13.41 17.80 36.64
N GLN A 73 -14.56 17.42 36.06
CA GLN A 73 -15.32 18.27 35.15
C GLN A 73 -15.76 19.57 35.82
N MET A 74 -16.26 19.51 37.05
CA MET A 74 -16.66 20.71 37.80
C MET A 74 -15.47 21.63 38.07
N ALA A 75 -14.32 21.07 38.48
CA ALA A 75 -13.09 21.85 38.68
C ALA A 75 -12.62 22.53 37.39
N LEU A 76 -12.66 21.80 36.27
CA LEU A 76 -12.29 22.34 34.96
C LEU A 76 -13.25 23.46 34.53
N ILE A 77 -14.57 23.28 34.68
CA ILE A 77 -15.56 24.32 34.34
C ILE A 77 -15.33 25.60 35.14
N GLN A 78 -15.01 25.49 36.43
CA GLN A 78 -14.73 26.66 37.27
C GLN A 78 -13.51 27.44 36.75
N LEU A 79 -12.44 26.72 36.38
CA LEU A 79 -11.22 27.31 35.86
C LEU A 79 -11.44 27.95 34.48
N LEU A 80 -12.15 27.25 33.59
CA LEU A 80 -12.53 27.75 32.27
C LEU A 80 -13.39 29.03 32.35
N ARG A 81 -14.36 29.07 33.27
CA ARG A 81 -15.15 30.29 33.53
C ARG A 81 -14.29 31.45 34.02
N ALA A 82 -13.26 31.18 34.82
CA ALA A 82 -12.33 32.22 35.26
C ALA A 82 -11.55 32.81 34.07
N PHE A 83 -11.09 31.98 33.13
CA PHE A 83 -10.45 32.44 31.90
C PHE A 83 -11.39 33.25 31.01
N HIS A 84 -12.66 32.86 30.89
CA HIS A 84 -13.63 33.60 30.08
C HIS A 84 -13.97 34.97 30.70
N THR A 85 -14.08 35.03 32.02
CA THR A 85 -14.48 36.26 32.73
C THR A 85 -13.39 37.34 32.65
N GLN A 86 -12.11 36.95 32.71
CA GLN A 86 -10.98 37.87 32.59
C GLN A 86 -10.37 37.83 31.17
N LYS A 87 -10.94 38.63 30.25
CA LYS A 87 -10.46 38.71 28.86
C LYS A 87 -9.06 39.28 28.73
N SER A 88 -8.77 40.34 29.47
CA SER A 88 -7.42 40.90 29.58
C SER A 88 -7.14 41.43 30.99
N LEU A 89 -5.87 41.35 31.36
CA LEU A 89 -5.30 41.75 32.65
C LEU A 89 -4.15 42.70 32.35
N THR A 90 -4.31 43.98 32.67
CA THR A 90 -3.24 44.96 32.58
C THR A 90 -2.44 44.96 33.88
N VAL A 91 -1.19 44.52 33.82
CA VAL A 91 -0.24 44.57 34.94
C VAL A 91 0.92 45.46 34.54
N PHE A 92 1.02 46.64 35.17
CA PHE A 92 1.88 47.73 34.70
C PHE A 92 1.54 48.11 33.25
N ASP A 93 2.53 48.16 32.37
CA ASP A 93 2.39 48.54 30.96
C ASP A 93 2.10 47.34 30.02
N PHE A 94 1.89 46.14 30.58
CA PHE A 94 1.68 44.92 29.80
C PHE A 94 0.24 44.42 29.92
N GLU A 95 -0.37 44.11 28.77
CA GLU A 95 -1.68 43.47 28.68
C GLU A 95 -1.52 41.95 28.51
N PHE A 96 -2.06 41.19 29.47
CA PHE A 96 -2.04 39.74 29.46
C PHE A 96 -3.44 39.20 29.12
N SER A 97 -3.54 38.27 28.17
CA SER A 97 -4.79 37.55 27.89
C SER A 97 -4.66 36.08 28.32
N PRO A 98 -5.29 35.65 29.44
CA PRO A 98 -5.20 34.29 29.95
C PRO A 98 -5.61 33.21 28.93
N VAL A 99 -6.59 33.53 28.07
CA VAL A 99 -7.10 32.61 27.05
C VAL A 99 -6.04 32.28 26.00
N GLU A 100 -5.20 33.24 25.61
CA GLU A 100 -4.12 33.01 24.64
C GLU A 100 -2.98 32.17 25.23
N TYR A 101 -2.68 32.31 26.52
CA TYR A 101 -1.74 31.42 27.22
C TYR A 101 -2.26 29.99 27.24
N PHE A 102 -3.54 29.79 27.55
CA PHE A 102 -4.15 28.46 27.51
C PHE A 102 -4.14 27.87 26.09
N ARG A 103 -4.46 28.67 25.07
CA ARG A 103 -4.39 28.29 23.65
C ARG A 103 -2.97 27.85 23.24
N ARG A 104 -1.94 28.55 23.72
CA ARG A 104 -0.53 28.20 23.49
C ARG A 104 -0.16 26.85 24.10
N VAL A 105 -0.52 26.61 25.37
CA VAL A 105 -0.27 25.33 26.07
C VAL A 105 -1.00 24.19 25.37
N LEU A 106 -2.28 24.39 25.02
CA LEU A 106 -3.09 23.40 24.32
C LEU A 106 -2.45 22.99 22.98
N LYS A 107 -1.99 23.96 22.19
CA LYS A 107 -1.29 23.72 20.91
C LYS A 107 -0.04 22.87 21.10
N GLN A 108 0.81 23.21 22.07
CA GLN A 108 2.06 22.51 22.30
C GLN A 108 1.81 21.06 22.73
N GLN A 109 0.95 20.86 23.72
CA GLN A 109 0.66 19.54 24.24
C GLN A 109 -0.02 18.65 23.19
N TRP A 110 -0.88 19.21 22.36
CA TRP A 110 -1.52 18.43 21.33
C TRP A 110 -0.56 17.98 20.22
N ARG A 111 0.45 18.79 19.87
CA ARG A 111 1.55 18.35 19.00
C ARG A 111 2.29 17.16 19.61
N ASP A 112 2.64 17.26 20.88
CA ASP A 112 3.37 16.20 21.59
C ASP A 112 2.54 14.92 21.66
N LEU A 113 1.21 15.02 21.85
CA LEU A 113 0.29 13.89 21.79
C LEU A 113 0.24 13.25 20.40
N ILE A 114 0.09 14.04 19.33
CA ILE A 114 0.08 13.53 17.94
C ILE A 114 1.39 12.79 17.63
N VAL A 115 2.53 13.33 18.04
CA VAL A 115 3.85 12.69 17.85
C VAL A 115 4.00 11.43 18.71
N LYS A 116 3.43 11.38 19.91
CA LYS A 116 3.37 10.16 20.73
C LYS A 116 2.48 9.10 20.08
N LEU A 117 1.32 9.49 19.56
CA LEU A 117 0.35 8.61 18.89
C LEU A 117 0.89 8.05 17.57
N SER A 118 1.78 8.75 16.85
CA SER A 118 2.47 8.17 15.68
C SER A 118 3.51 7.10 16.03
N GLY A 119 3.75 6.89 17.32
CA GLY A 119 4.83 6.05 17.82
C GLY A 119 6.18 6.76 17.78
N GLY A 120 6.25 8.08 17.55
CA GLY A 120 7.46 8.91 17.37
C GLY A 120 8.31 9.12 18.63
N GLY A 121 7.78 8.96 19.84
CA GLY A 121 8.48 9.16 21.12
C GLY A 121 9.14 7.92 21.75
N GLY A 122 9.90 7.13 21.00
CA GLY A 122 10.61 5.94 21.49
C GLY A 122 9.76 4.69 21.79
N GLY A 123 8.42 4.80 21.81
CA GLY A 123 7.51 3.69 22.19
C GLY A 123 7.15 2.69 21.09
N GLY A 124 7.54 2.93 19.84
CA GLY A 124 7.30 2.00 18.73
C GLY A 124 8.19 0.76 18.88
N LYS A 125 7.58 -0.44 18.86
CA LYS A 125 8.36 -1.68 18.90
C LYS A 125 9.27 -1.75 17.67
N ILE A 126 10.56 -1.95 17.91
CA ILE A 126 11.56 -2.11 16.86
C ILE A 126 11.69 -3.61 16.59
N PHE A 127 11.48 -4.00 15.34
CA PHE A 127 11.66 -5.36 14.86
C PHE A 127 12.66 -5.34 13.72
N GLU A 128 13.80 -6.02 13.89
CA GLU A 128 14.88 -6.09 12.89
C GLU A 128 15.32 -4.70 12.36
N GLY A 129 15.36 -3.70 13.24
CA GLY A 129 15.72 -2.31 12.87
C GLY A 129 14.59 -1.49 12.24
N VAL A 130 13.43 -2.10 11.98
CA VAL A 130 12.22 -1.43 11.48
C VAL A 130 11.33 -1.04 12.65
N ARG A 131 10.93 0.23 12.70
CA ARG A 131 10.03 0.74 13.73
C ARG A 131 8.59 0.61 13.25
N CYS A 132 7.78 -0.20 13.95
CA CYS A 132 6.36 -0.29 13.66
C CYS A 132 5.63 0.93 14.26
N PRO A 133 4.85 1.68 13.47
CA PRO A 133 4.04 2.77 13.98
C PRO A 133 2.85 2.21 14.78
N ALA A 134 2.16 3.08 15.49
CA ALA A 134 0.92 2.71 16.18
C ALA A 134 -0.20 2.43 15.18
N GLN A 135 -1.27 1.81 15.67
CA GLN A 135 -2.48 1.62 14.87
C GLN A 135 -3.19 2.97 14.67
N CYS A 136 -3.37 3.38 13.42
CA CYS A 136 -4.10 4.55 12.97
C CYS A 136 -5.55 4.52 13.40
N THR A 137 -6.20 3.36 13.39
CA THR A 137 -7.57 3.19 13.91
C THR A 137 -7.68 3.65 15.36
N LYS A 138 -6.74 3.22 16.21
CA LYS A 138 -6.67 3.65 17.60
C LYS A 138 -6.35 5.14 17.71
N ALA A 139 -5.35 5.61 16.96
CA ALA A 139 -4.98 7.03 16.95
C ALA A 139 -6.17 7.93 16.52
N GLU A 140 -6.92 7.54 15.49
CA GLU A 140 -8.12 8.22 15.01
C GLU A 140 -9.21 8.26 16.10
N GLN A 141 -9.47 7.14 16.77
CA GLN A 141 -10.44 7.10 17.87
C GLN A 141 -10.02 8.00 19.02
N THR A 142 -8.78 7.90 19.47
CA THR A 142 -8.20 8.72 20.54
C THR A 142 -8.28 10.22 20.20
N ILE A 143 -8.01 10.59 18.94
CA ILE A 143 -8.16 11.96 18.44
C ILE A 143 -9.63 12.40 18.38
N ASN A 144 -10.55 11.53 17.96
CA ASN A 144 -11.97 11.85 17.93
C ASN A 144 -12.53 12.08 19.34
N MET A 145 -12.10 11.29 20.32
CA MET A 145 -12.46 11.51 21.73
C MET A 145 -11.87 12.82 22.28
N LEU A 146 -10.66 13.17 21.86
CA LEU A 146 -10.06 14.45 22.22
C LEU A 146 -10.84 15.61 21.62
N ASN A 147 -11.19 15.52 20.33
CA ASN A 147 -12.01 16.53 19.65
C ASN A 147 -13.36 16.70 20.33
N TYR A 148 -14.02 15.61 20.73
CA TYR A 148 -15.27 15.66 21.50
C TYR A 148 -15.10 16.42 22.82
N THR A 149 -14.04 16.11 23.57
CA THR A 149 -13.73 16.77 24.85
C THR A 149 -13.45 18.25 24.66
N LEU A 150 -12.72 18.62 23.61
CA LEU A 150 -12.41 20.00 23.28
C LEU A 150 -13.66 20.75 22.81
N SER A 151 -14.49 20.18 21.95
CA SER A 151 -15.78 20.79 21.55
C SER A 151 -16.70 21.03 22.74
N TRP A 152 -16.68 20.15 23.75
CA TRP A 152 -17.37 20.38 25.01
C TRP A 152 -16.78 21.59 25.78
N ILE A 153 -15.45 21.75 25.80
CA ILE A 153 -14.76 22.90 26.42
C ILE A 153 -15.08 24.22 25.71
N GLU A 154 -15.23 24.22 24.39
CA GLU A 154 -15.59 25.40 23.59
C GLU A 154 -16.94 26.00 23.99
N SER A 155 -17.83 25.18 24.59
CA SER A 155 -19.10 25.67 25.14
C SER A 155 -18.92 26.60 26.35
N TYR A 156 -17.75 26.58 27.00
CA TYR A 156 -17.43 27.39 28.19
C TYR A 156 -16.43 28.50 27.93
N VAL A 157 -15.54 28.35 26.94
CA VAL A 157 -14.52 29.34 26.56
C VAL A 157 -14.42 29.42 25.05
N ASP A 158 -14.48 30.63 24.50
CA ASP A 158 -14.20 30.86 23.09
C ASP A 158 -12.70 30.71 22.82
N LEU A 159 -12.31 29.58 22.24
CA LEU A 159 -10.93 29.23 21.90
C LEU A 159 -10.71 29.24 20.38
N SER A 160 -11.77 29.43 19.59
CA SER A 160 -11.74 29.22 18.14
C SER A 160 -11.05 27.90 17.77
N LEU A 161 -11.54 26.77 18.29
CA LEU A 161 -10.86 25.48 18.20
C LEU A 161 -10.55 25.08 16.76
N GLN A 162 -11.43 25.42 15.81
CA GLN A 162 -11.21 25.15 14.40
C GLN A 162 -9.88 25.72 13.87
N LYS A 163 -9.48 26.93 14.30
CA LYS A 163 -8.20 27.53 13.88
C LYS A 163 -7.02 26.83 14.54
N VAL A 164 -7.14 26.50 15.83
CA VAL A 164 -6.13 25.72 16.56
C VAL A 164 -5.93 24.36 15.89
N PHE A 165 -7.02 23.71 15.50
CA PHE A 165 -7.05 22.44 14.77
C PHE A 165 -6.33 22.55 13.44
N GLN A 166 -6.67 23.53 12.63
CA GLN A 166 -6.01 23.74 11.33
C GLN A 166 -4.52 24.04 11.48
N GLU A 167 -4.12 24.86 12.44
CA GLU A 167 -2.71 25.21 12.67
C GLU A 167 -1.89 23.99 13.13
N VAL A 168 -2.35 23.26 14.15
CA VAL A 168 -1.63 22.09 14.67
C VAL A 168 -1.56 20.97 13.64
N TRP A 169 -2.65 20.67 12.93
CA TRP A 169 -2.63 19.67 11.87
C TRP A 169 -1.72 20.09 10.73
N ARG A 170 -1.81 21.33 10.24
CA ARG A 170 -0.92 21.82 9.18
C ARG A 170 0.54 21.70 9.57
N GLU A 171 0.92 22.04 10.80
CA GLU A 171 2.31 21.95 11.25
C GLU A 171 2.79 20.51 11.46
N THR A 172 1.93 19.61 11.93
CA THR A 172 2.28 18.19 12.16
C THR A 172 2.30 17.36 10.87
N THR A 173 1.47 17.73 9.89
CA THR A 173 1.46 17.19 8.54
C THR A 173 2.32 18.00 7.56
N ALA A 174 2.93 19.11 8.01
CA ALA A 174 3.76 19.96 7.16
C ALA A 174 4.93 19.12 6.65
N VAL A 175 4.88 18.85 5.36
CA VAL A 175 6.01 18.42 4.57
C VAL A 175 6.12 19.46 3.48
N HIS A 176 7.33 20.00 3.31
CA HIS A 176 7.61 20.91 2.20
C HIS A 176 7.57 20.10 0.90
N LEU A 177 6.37 19.95 0.34
CA LEU A 177 6.19 19.49 -1.02
C LEU A 177 6.49 20.67 -1.94
N VAL A 178 7.22 20.40 -3.01
CA VAL A 178 7.50 21.41 -4.04
C VAL A 178 6.18 21.77 -4.73
N GLU A 179 5.92 23.07 -4.85
CA GLU A 179 4.74 23.57 -5.55
C GLU A 179 4.80 23.21 -7.04
N PRO A 180 3.65 23.00 -7.71
CA PRO A 180 3.63 22.69 -9.13
C PRO A 180 4.18 23.88 -9.94
N ASP A 181 5.25 23.61 -10.68
CA ASP A 181 5.92 24.57 -11.55
C ASP A 181 5.61 24.27 -13.02
N PRO A 182 5.75 25.23 -13.95
CA PRO A 182 5.63 24.95 -15.39
C PRO A 182 6.59 23.85 -15.88
N LYS A 183 7.70 23.65 -15.17
CA LYS A 183 8.71 22.60 -15.43
C LYS A 183 8.41 21.28 -14.72
N ASN A 184 7.64 21.32 -13.63
CA ASN A 184 7.19 20.16 -12.87
C ASN A 184 5.68 20.28 -12.59
N PRO A 185 4.82 19.94 -13.56
CA PRO A 185 3.38 20.12 -13.43
C PRO A 185 2.75 19.27 -12.33
N LEU A 186 3.42 18.17 -11.92
CA LEU A 186 3.00 17.37 -10.76
C LEU A 186 3.45 18.01 -9.44
N GLY A 187 4.55 18.76 -9.42
CA GLY A 187 5.08 19.50 -8.27
C GLY A 187 5.66 18.61 -7.17
N TRP A 188 4.81 17.77 -6.57
CA TRP A 188 5.14 16.90 -5.44
C TRP A 188 6.08 15.74 -5.81
N VAL A 189 6.23 15.44 -7.10
CA VAL A 189 7.07 14.37 -7.61
C VAL A 189 8.47 14.92 -7.91
N THR A 190 9.45 14.46 -7.17
CA THR A 190 10.87 14.82 -7.27
C THR A 190 11.77 13.58 -7.30
N ASN A 191 12.99 13.70 -7.82
CA ASN A 191 13.94 12.58 -7.83
C ASN A 191 14.64 12.37 -6.47
N GLU A 192 14.45 13.28 -5.52
CA GLU A 192 15.12 13.28 -4.22
C GLU A 192 14.16 12.83 -3.10
N PRO A 193 14.67 12.14 -2.07
CA PRO A 193 13.86 11.76 -0.93
C PRO A 193 13.39 13.01 -0.16
N LEU A 194 12.13 13.01 0.27
CA LEU A 194 11.57 14.11 1.06
C LEU A 194 12.25 14.21 2.43
N LEU A 195 12.57 15.43 2.85
CA LEU A 195 13.06 15.73 4.18
C LEU A 195 11.87 15.94 5.11
N PHE A 196 11.72 15.02 6.07
CA PHE A 196 10.68 15.13 7.09
C PHE A 196 11.21 15.91 8.30
N PRO A 197 10.46 16.91 8.81
CA PRO A 197 10.73 17.51 10.12
C PRO A 197 10.78 16.44 11.21
N ALA A 198 11.60 16.67 12.25
CA ALA A 198 11.76 15.72 13.36
C ALA A 198 10.42 15.38 14.05
N ASN A 199 9.49 16.34 14.09
CA ASN A 199 8.18 16.23 14.74
C ASN A 199 7.05 15.82 13.76
N SER A 200 7.38 15.35 12.55
CA SER A 200 6.35 14.99 11.57
C SER A 200 5.67 13.67 11.93
N PHE A 201 4.34 13.70 12.01
CA PHE A 201 3.50 12.51 12.22
C PHE A 201 3.70 11.46 11.13
N ILE A 202 3.87 11.91 9.88
CA ILE A 202 3.90 11.06 8.68
C ILE A 202 5.21 10.28 8.56
N ARG A 203 6.31 10.80 9.12
CA ARG A 203 7.67 10.23 8.96
C ARG A 203 7.74 8.76 9.37
N GLY A 204 7.12 8.39 10.49
CA GLY A 204 7.12 7.01 10.99
C GLY A 204 6.39 6.05 10.05
N TYR A 205 5.21 6.45 9.58
CA TYR A 205 4.41 5.68 8.64
C TYR A 205 5.08 5.56 7.27
N ALA A 206 5.57 6.67 6.70
CA ALA A 206 6.26 6.67 5.42
C ALA A 206 7.46 5.73 5.41
N LYS A 207 8.28 5.77 6.48
CA LYS A 207 9.41 4.86 6.65
C LYS A 207 8.95 3.40 6.80
N PHE A 208 7.92 3.15 7.59
CA PHE A 208 7.40 1.78 7.79
C PHE A 208 6.89 1.15 6.50
N TYR A 209 6.08 1.85 5.70
CA TYR A 209 5.58 1.30 4.44
C TYR A 209 6.69 1.09 3.40
N LEU A 210 7.75 1.91 3.43
CA LEU A 210 8.93 1.69 2.62
C LEU A 210 9.72 0.46 3.09
N ASP A 211 9.96 0.35 4.40
CA ASP A 211 10.67 -0.79 5.01
C ASP A 211 9.88 -2.11 4.84
N LEU A 212 8.54 -2.04 4.78
CA LEU A 212 7.64 -3.16 4.54
C LEU A 212 7.91 -3.85 3.19
N VAL A 213 8.10 -3.07 2.14
CA VAL A 213 8.28 -3.57 0.76
C VAL A 213 9.74 -3.76 0.37
N THR A 214 10.68 -3.30 1.20
CA THR A 214 12.13 -3.45 0.99
C THR A 214 12.72 -4.47 1.97
N THR A 215 12.95 -4.07 3.22
CA THR A 215 13.58 -4.88 4.26
C THR A 215 12.73 -6.09 4.66
N LEU A 216 11.41 -5.91 4.77
CA LEU A 216 10.49 -6.95 5.27
C LEU A 216 9.86 -7.79 4.16
N ALA A 217 10.19 -7.55 2.89
CA ALA A 217 9.57 -8.20 1.73
C ALA A 217 9.61 -9.74 1.79
N GLY A 218 10.69 -10.30 2.36
CA GLY A 218 10.86 -11.75 2.53
C GLY A 218 9.95 -12.36 3.60
N GLN A 219 9.44 -11.56 4.54
CA GLN A 219 8.69 -12.00 5.73
C GLN A 219 7.19 -11.72 5.65
N VAL A 220 6.75 -11.00 4.62
CA VAL A 220 5.34 -10.64 4.40
C VAL A 220 4.81 -11.27 3.11
N CYS A 221 3.52 -11.57 3.09
CA CYS A 221 2.80 -12.06 1.94
C CYS A 221 1.62 -11.13 1.67
N TYR A 222 1.44 -10.66 0.44
CA TYR A 222 0.20 -9.99 0.08
C TYR A 222 -0.92 -11.03 -0.08
N SER A 223 -2.11 -10.70 0.43
CA SER A 223 -3.32 -11.52 0.26
C SER A 223 -4.33 -10.76 -0.60
N PRO A 224 -4.56 -11.21 -1.86
CA PRO A 224 -5.62 -10.66 -2.71
C PRO A 224 -7.01 -10.80 -2.09
N LYS A 225 -7.27 -11.89 -1.36
CA LYS A 225 -8.61 -12.15 -0.78
C LYS A 225 -8.98 -11.16 0.32
N TYR A 226 -8.03 -10.79 1.17
CA TYR A 226 -8.24 -9.89 2.29
C TYR A 226 -7.82 -8.44 1.99
N ASN A 227 -7.25 -8.18 0.81
CA ASN A 227 -6.67 -6.89 0.42
C ASN A 227 -5.74 -6.31 1.50
N THR A 228 -4.83 -7.14 1.99
CA THR A 228 -3.93 -6.78 3.08
C THR A 228 -2.62 -7.56 3.01
N PHE A 229 -1.57 -7.07 3.68
CA PHE A 229 -0.33 -7.81 3.86
C PHE A 229 -0.41 -8.64 5.14
N VAL A 230 -0.12 -9.93 5.00
CA VAL A 230 -0.15 -10.90 6.09
C VAL A 230 1.27 -11.33 6.40
N ARG A 231 1.59 -11.43 7.68
CA ARG A 231 2.88 -11.97 8.13
C ARG A 231 3.01 -13.46 7.77
N LYS A 232 4.16 -13.88 7.26
CA LYS A 232 4.44 -15.31 7.00
C LYS A 232 4.55 -16.11 8.30
N PRO A 233 4.10 -17.38 8.33
CA PRO A 233 4.26 -18.23 9.50
C PRO A 233 5.75 -18.40 9.83
N GLY A 234 6.13 -18.17 11.09
CA GLY A 234 7.52 -18.23 11.55
C GLY A 234 8.32 -16.91 11.45
N ALA A 235 7.75 -15.84 10.88
CA ALA A 235 8.40 -14.53 10.86
C ALA A 235 8.36 -13.86 12.26
N SER A 236 9.46 -13.21 12.65
CA SER A 236 9.60 -12.49 13.93
C SER A 236 8.95 -11.09 13.93
N LEU A 237 7.94 -10.88 13.07
CA LEU A 237 7.26 -9.60 12.93
C LEU A 237 6.00 -9.53 13.78
N PRO A 238 5.56 -8.33 14.19
CA PRO A 238 4.21 -8.14 14.69
C PRO A 238 3.19 -8.44 13.58
N PRO A 239 1.90 -8.64 13.91
CA PRO A 239 0.85 -8.84 12.91
C PRO A 239 0.75 -7.62 11.98
N VAL A 240 1.36 -7.73 10.80
CA VAL A 240 1.40 -6.68 9.76
C VAL A 240 0.00 -6.43 9.18
N GLU A 241 -0.85 -7.45 9.23
CA GLU A 241 -2.26 -7.38 8.86
C GLU A 241 -3.02 -6.28 9.62
N ASN A 242 -2.62 -5.98 10.86
CA ASN A 242 -3.25 -4.91 11.64
C ASN A 242 -2.85 -3.51 11.18
N LEU A 243 -1.72 -3.37 10.47
CA LEU A 243 -1.19 -2.10 9.97
C LEU A 243 -1.52 -1.87 8.49
N THR A 244 -1.92 -2.92 7.77
CA THR A 244 -2.17 -2.87 6.32
C THR A 244 -3.59 -3.29 5.95
N SER A 245 -4.49 -3.44 6.93
CA SER A 245 -5.89 -3.72 6.67
C SER A 245 -6.57 -2.51 6.00
N THR A 246 -7.64 -2.76 5.26
CA THR A 246 -8.39 -1.69 4.59
C THR A 246 -8.94 -0.65 5.57
N GLY A 247 -9.41 -1.07 6.74
CA GLY A 247 -9.87 -0.16 7.79
C GLY A 247 -8.74 0.72 8.33
N GLU A 248 -7.58 0.12 8.57
CA GLU A 248 -6.40 0.81 9.06
C GLU A 248 -5.84 1.84 8.06
N LEU A 249 -5.74 1.46 6.78
CA LEU A 249 -5.28 2.37 5.73
C LEU A 249 -6.27 3.53 5.53
N ARG A 250 -7.58 3.30 5.70
CA ARG A 250 -8.58 4.38 5.68
C ARG A 250 -8.38 5.33 6.86
N SER A 251 -8.17 4.81 8.07
CA SER A 251 -7.84 5.63 9.24
C SER A 251 -6.58 6.45 9.03
N LEU A 252 -5.53 5.84 8.45
CA LEU A 252 -4.32 6.57 8.07
C LEU A 252 -4.63 7.72 7.12
N CYS A 253 -5.36 7.46 6.03
CA CYS A 253 -5.75 8.47 5.04
C CYS A 253 -6.58 9.62 5.64
N ARG A 254 -7.46 9.35 6.61
CA ARG A 254 -8.21 10.39 7.34
C ARG A 254 -7.31 11.28 8.18
N LEU A 255 -6.31 10.70 8.85
CA LEU A 255 -5.38 11.43 9.71
C LEU A 255 -4.40 12.30 8.91
N ILE A 256 -3.86 11.77 7.81
CA ILE A 256 -2.79 12.45 7.06
C ILE A 256 -3.33 13.34 5.92
N GLY A 257 -4.54 13.06 5.45
CA GLY A 257 -5.15 13.71 4.29
C GLY A 257 -4.38 13.52 2.97
N PRO A 258 -4.82 14.19 1.88
CA PRO A 258 -4.20 14.07 0.56
C PRO A 258 -2.70 14.46 0.54
N LEU A 259 -2.30 15.44 1.35
CA LEU A 259 -0.90 15.90 1.41
C LEU A 259 0.03 14.84 2.02
N GLY A 260 -0.37 14.25 3.14
CA GLY A 260 0.43 13.17 3.73
C GLY A 260 0.38 11.90 2.90
N PHE A 261 -0.74 11.65 2.21
CA PHE A 261 -0.86 10.58 1.22
C PHE A 261 0.20 10.71 0.11
N ARG A 262 0.36 11.91 -0.48
CA ARG A 262 1.45 12.20 -1.44
C ARG A 262 2.83 11.89 -0.87
N CYS A 263 3.09 12.24 0.39
CA CYS A 263 4.39 12.02 1.01
C CYS A 263 4.76 10.52 1.13
N ILE A 264 3.80 9.69 1.54
CA ILE A 264 4.00 8.23 1.61
C ILE A 264 4.16 7.67 0.18
N HIS A 265 3.31 8.12 -0.74
CA HIS A 265 3.37 7.71 -2.14
C HIS A 265 4.69 8.08 -2.81
N HIS A 266 5.27 9.23 -2.48
CA HIS A 266 6.54 9.69 -3.03
C HIS A 266 7.70 8.75 -2.68
N GLY A 267 7.83 8.35 -1.41
CA GLY A 267 8.86 7.39 -1.00
C GLY A 267 8.73 6.04 -1.72
N LEU A 268 7.49 5.56 -1.89
CA LEU A 268 7.19 4.35 -2.63
C LEU A 268 7.47 4.50 -4.14
N LEU A 269 7.20 5.67 -4.72
CA LEU A 269 7.49 5.97 -6.12
C LEU A 269 8.98 5.92 -6.42
N LEU A 270 9.82 6.52 -5.56
CA LEU A 270 11.27 6.48 -5.73
C LEU A 270 11.81 5.05 -5.71
N GLU A 271 11.29 4.22 -4.80
CA GLU A 271 11.65 2.81 -4.75
C GLU A 271 11.17 2.06 -6.01
N ALA A 272 9.96 2.33 -6.50
CA ALA A 272 9.48 1.77 -7.77
C ALA A 272 10.38 2.17 -8.95
N ALA A 273 10.74 3.45 -9.06
CA ALA A 273 11.62 3.96 -10.10
C ALA A 273 13.00 3.29 -10.04
N LYS A 274 13.56 3.09 -8.83
CA LYS A 274 14.80 2.33 -8.65
C LYS A 274 14.70 0.90 -9.19
N ARG A 275 13.60 0.19 -8.91
CA ARG A 275 13.39 -1.17 -9.43
C ARG A 275 13.20 -1.21 -10.94
N LEU A 276 12.59 -0.19 -11.54
CA LEU A 276 12.55 -0.05 -13.00
C LEU A 276 13.96 0.12 -13.59
N GLY A 277 14.83 0.85 -12.90
CA GLY A 277 16.24 1.00 -13.26
C GLY A 277 17.00 -0.33 -13.21
N ASP A 278 16.79 -1.14 -12.16
CA ASP A 278 17.38 -2.48 -12.04
C ASP A 278 16.94 -3.41 -13.19
N ILE A 279 15.65 -3.36 -13.56
CA ILE A 279 15.08 -4.13 -14.69
C ILE A 279 15.71 -3.69 -16.02
N LEU A 280 15.83 -2.38 -16.25
CA LEU A 280 16.49 -1.85 -17.45
C LEU A 280 17.97 -2.25 -17.49
N GLY A 281 18.68 -2.15 -16.36
CA GLY A 281 20.08 -2.53 -16.25
C GLY A 281 20.33 -4.01 -16.59
N PHE A 282 19.39 -4.91 -16.23
CA PHE A 282 19.46 -6.30 -16.69
C PHE A 282 19.36 -6.42 -18.21
N CYS A 283 18.47 -5.65 -18.84
CA CYS A 283 18.33 -5.65 -20.30
C CYS A 283 19.58 -5.09 -20.98
N GLU A 284 20.16 -4.02 -20.44
CA GLU A 284 21.43 -3.42 -20.93
C GLU A 284 22.59 -4.41 -20.86
N ALA A 285 22.71 -5.17 -19.78
CA ALA A 285 23.78 -6.14 -19.60
C ALA A 285 23.66 -7.35 -20.54
N ASN A 286 22.46 -7.66 -21.04
CA ASN A 286 22.17 -8.89 -21.79
C ASN A 286 21.59 -8.64 -23.20
N VAL A 287 21.73 -7.44 -23.77
CA VAL A 287 21.11 -7.04 -25.06
C VAL A 287 21.29 -8.07 -26.16
N GLN A 288 22.54 -8.47 -26.44
CA GLN A 288 22.85 -9.39 -27.53
C GLN A 288 22.16 -10.75 -27.39
N MET A 289 22.09 -11.27 -26.16
CA MET A 289 21.46 -12.57 -25.90
C MET A 289 19.94 -12.48 -25.90
N LEU A 290 19.37 -11.38 -25.40
CA LEU A 290 17.94 -11.12 -25.49
C LEU A 290 17.48 -10.90 -26.94
N GLU A 291 18.29 -10.26 -27.77
CA GLU A 291 18.03 -10.13 -29.21
C GLU A 291 18.11 -11.48 -29.94
N ALA A 292 19.12 -12.30 -29.63
CA ALA A 292 19.22 -13.66 -30.16
C ALA A 292 18.00 -14.50 -29.76
N LEU A 293 17.64 -14.49 -28.48
CA LEU A 293 16.43 -15.16 -27.97
C LEU A 293 15.17 -14.67 -28.68
N ARG A 294 15.04 -13.36 -28.90
CA ARG A 294 13.88 -12.80 -29.63
C ARG A 294 13.76 -13.32 -31.05
N VAL A 295 14.89 -13.54 -31.74
CA VAL A 295 14.91 -14.10 -33.10
C VAL A 295 14.61 -15.60 -33.07
N ASP A 296 15.15 -16.32 -32.09
CA ASP A 296 14.96 -17.77 -31.95
C ASP A 296 13.53 -18.14 -31.56
N VAL A 297 12.92 -17.39 -30.65
CA VAL A 297 11.50 -17.52 -30.29
C VAL A 297 10.61 -17.36 -31.53
N LYS A 298 10.98 -16.47 -32.47
CA LYS A 298 10.27 -16.34 -33.75
C LYS A 298 10.56 -17.46 -34.76
N ARG A 299 11.65 -18.21 -34.60
CA ARG A 299 12.15 -19.18 -35.60
C ARG A 299 11.95 -20.64 -35.19
N MET A 300 11.74 -20.95 -33.90
CA MET A 300 11.37 -22.26 -33.33
C MET A 300 11.93 -23.45 -34.12
N LYS A 301 13.25 -23.56 -34.24
CA LYS A 301 13.89 -24.68 -34.94
C LYS A 301 14.56 -25.70 -34.01
N ASN A 302 14.96 -25.35 -32.78
CA ASN A 302 15.62 -26.28 -31.84
C ASN A 302 15.40 -25.88 -30.36
N ASP A 303 14.72 -26.73 -29.57
CA ASP A 303 14.56 -26.56 -28.10
C ASP A 303 15.90 -26.48 -27.34
N LYS A 304 16.92 -27.20 -27.83
CA LYS A 304 18.23 -27.29 -27.17
C LYS A 304 19.02 -25.98 -27.24
N ASP A 305 18.92 -25.26 -28.36
CA ASP A 305 19.63 -23.99 -28.54
C ASP A 305 18.96 -22.89 -27.69
N HIS A 306 17.63 -22.92 -27.59
CA HIS A 306 16.85 -22.01 -26.73
C HIS A 306 17.21 -22.16 -25.24
N ASP A 307 17.27 -23.39 -24.74
CA ASP A 307 17.63 -23.71 -23.36
C ASP A 307 19.06 -23.26 -23.00
N THR A 308 20.00 -23.39 -23.94
CA THR A 308 21.40 -22.97 -23.72
C THR A 308 21.54 -21.46 -23.66
N LEU A 309 20.81 -20.73 -24.52
CA LEU A 309 20.78 -19.27 -24.51
C LEU A 309 20.17 -18.74 -23.22
N ILE A 310 19.06 -19.31 -22.73
CA ILE A 310 18.47 -18.87 -21.47
C ILE A 310 19.43 -19.12 -20.30
N LYS A 311 20.07 -20.29 -20.24
CA LYS A 311 21.06 -20.61 -19.19
C LYS A 311 22.31 -19.74 -19.24
N SER A 312 22.61 -19.13 -20.39
CA SER A 312 23.75 -18.23 -20.53
C SER A 312 23.50 -16.83 -19.98
N LEU A 313 22.23 -16.44 -19.77
CA LEU A 313 21.86 -15.14 -19.20
C LEU A 313 22.39 -14.99 -17.77
N LYS A 314 22.89 -13.80 -17.46
CA LYS A 314 23.42 -13.48 -16.13
C LYS A 314 22.47 -12.54 -15.39
N GLY A 315 22.18 -12.85 -14.13
CA GLY A 315 21.42 -11.98 -13.23
C GLY A 315 19.89 -12.17 -13.25
N GLN A 316 19.39 -13.31 -13.73
CA GLN A 316 17.95 -13.60 -13.79
C GLN A 316 17.28 -13.58 -12.41
N ALA A 317 17.93 -14.13 -11.39
CA ALA A 317 17.47 -14.02 -10.00
C ALA A 317 17.35 -12.55 -9.53
N GLY A 318 18.25 -11.67 -9.97
CA GLY A 318 18.19 -10.23 -9.67
C GLY A 318 17.02 -9.54 -10.38
N LEU A 319 16.78 -9.87 -11.65
CA LEU A 319 15.60 -9.42 -12.39
C LEU A 319 14.31 -9.83 -11.68
N LEU A 320 14.21 -11.09 -11.27
CA LEU A 320 13.06 -11.62 -10.57
C LEU A 320 12.82 -10.88 -9.23
N GLN A 321 13.88 -10.65 -8.45
CA GLN A 321 13.81 -9.85 -7.22
C GLN A 321 13.36 -8.40 -7.48
N ALA A 322 13.84 -7.76 -8.55
CA ALA A 322 13.38 -6.43 -8.93
C ALA A 322 11.88 -6.42 -9.27
N CYS A 323 11.38 -7.44 -10.00
CA CYS A 323 9.95 -7.61 -10.28
C CYS A 323 9.12 -7.88 -9.02
N PHE A 324 9.66 -8.66 -8.05
CA PHE A 324 9.03 -8.90 -6.75
C PHE A 324 8.85 -7.59 -5.98
N SER A 325 9.95 -6.87 -5.75
CA SER A 325 9.92 -5.61 -5.00
C SER A 325 9.02 -4.58 -5.70
N LEU A 326 9.11 -4.45 -7.03
CA LEU A 326 8.24 -3.54 -7.78
C LEU A 326 6.76 -3.91 -7.62
N GLY A 327 6.42 -5.18 -7.72
CA GLY A 327 5.05 -5.68 -7.52
C GLY A 327 4.51 -5.36 -6.12
N LEU A 328 5.32 -5.58 -5.07
CA LEU A 328 4.93 -5.27 -3.69
C LEU A 328 4.72 -3.77 -3.46
N VAL A 329 5.64 -2.95 -3.98
CA VAL A 329 5.55 -1.47 -3.92
C VAL A 329 4.27 -0.99 -4.61
N LEU A 330 3.98 -1.48 -5.81
CA LEU A 330 2.77 -1.12 -6.54
C LEU A 330 1.51 -1.59 -5.80
N LYS A 331 1.56 -2.75 -5.13
CA LYS A 331 0.39 -3.26 -4.44
C LYS A 331 0.04 -2.47 -3.18
N ILE A 332 1.03 -2.09 -2.37
CA ILE A 332 0.76 -1.20 -1.22
C ILE A 332 0.26 0.18 -1.69
N ARG A 333 0.75 0.70 -2.82
CA ARG A 333 0.23 1.93 -3.44
C ARG A 333 -1.22 1.81 -3.87
N GLN A 334 -1.63 0.68 -4.44
CA GLN A 334 -3.03 0.42 -4.79
C GLN A 334 -3.91 0.41 -3.53
N LEU A 335 -3.50 -0.31 -2.48
CA LEU A 335 -4.25 -0.34 -1.22
C LEU A 335 -4.41 1.05 -0.58
N LEU A 336 -3.36 1.88 -0.62
CA LEU A 336 -3.39 3.26 -0.15
C LEU A 336 -4.32 4.13 -1.00
N ARG A 337 -4.31 3.98 -2.33
CA ARG A 337 -5.23 4.69 -3.24
C ARG A 337 -6.68 4.33 -2.98
N ASP A 338 -6.98 3.06 -2.79
CA ASP A 338 -8.33 2.57 -2.51
C ASP A 338 -8.84 3.12 -1.18
N ALA A 339 -7.97 3.14 -0.16
CA ALA A 339 -8.26 3.76 1.12
C ALA A 339 -8.52 5.26 0.99
N GLN A 340 -7.65 5.97 0.27
CA GLN A 340 -7.78 7.41 0.03
C GLN A 340 -9.08 7.74 -0.71
N ARG A 341 -9.40 6.99 -1.78
CA ARG A 341 -10.64 7.15 -2.54
C ARG A 341 -11.87 6.98 -1.66
N HIS A 342 -11.85 5.99 -0.78
CA HIS A 342 -12.95 5.78 0.17
C HIS A 342 -13.11 6.97 1.12
N VAL A 343 -12.00 7.48 1.66
CA VAL A 343 -12.02 8.63 2.58
C VAL A 343 -12.50 9.90 1.88
N VAL A 344 -12.06 10.16 0.65
CA VAL A 344 -12.52 11.32 -0.13
C VAL A 344 -13.99 11.17 -0.52
N ALA A 345 -14.46 9.94 -0.78
CA ALA A 345 -15.89 9.68 -1.04
C ALA A 345 -16.76 9.99 0.18
N GLU A 346 -16.28 9.74 1.40
CA GLU A 346 -16.98 10.06 2.64
C GLU A 346 -16.92 11.56 2.97
N THR A 347 -15.75 12.19 2.81
CA THR A 347 -15.49 13.56 3.27
C THR A 347 -15.89 14.63 2.24
N ALA A 348 -15.74 14.35 0.95
CA ALA A 348 -15.99 15.29 -0.14
C ALA A 348 -16.63 14.60 -1.38
N PRO A 349 -17.82 13.98 -1.25
CA PRO A 349 -18.44 13.17 -2.31
C PRO A 349 -18.71 13.94 -3.61
N HIS A 350 -19.09 15.22 -3.52
CA HIS A 350 -19.38 16.05 -4.69
C HIS A 350 -18.12 16.37 -5.50
N LEU A 351 -17.00 16.65 -4.81
CA LEU A 351 -15.71 16.90 -5.43
C LEU A 351 -15.21 15.64 -6.14
N LEU A 352 -15.27 14.49 -5.47
CA LEU A 352 -14.86 13.21 -6.06
C LEU A 352 -15.64 12.90 -7.35
N ARG A 353 -16.97 13.08 -7.34
CA ARG A 353 -17.81 12.82 -8.52
C ARG A 353 -17.48 13.74 -9.69
N ALA A 354 -17.22 15.02 -9.41
CA ALA A 354 -16.85 15.98 -10.45
C ALA A 354 -15.50 15.61 -11.10
N ILE A 355 -14.52 15.22 -10.30
CA ILE A 355 -13.20 14.79 -10.77
C ILE A 355 -13.30 13.47 -11.53
N ASP A 356 -13.99 12.46 -10.99
CA ASP A 356 -14.17 11.15 -11.63
C ASP A 356 -14.88 11.28 -12.99
N SER A 357 -15.90 12.12 -13.07
CA SER A 357 -16.60 12.39 -14.33
C SER A 357 -15.68 13.06 -15.36
N SER A 358 -14.86 14.01 -14.92
CA SER A 358 -13.93 14.74 -15.79
C SER A 358 -12.77 13.86 -16.26
N TYR A 359 -12.23 13.04 -15.36
CA TYR A 359 -11.13 12.11 -15.62
C TYR A 359 -11.52 11.04 -16.65
N LYS A 360 -12.80 10.63 -16.69
CA LYS A 360 -13.33 9.67 -17.66
C LYS A 360 -13.59 10.26 -19.06
N LEU A 361 -13.47 11.57 -19.26
CA LEU A 361 -13.73 12.20 -20.56
C LEU A 361 -12.60 12.00 -21.58
N TYR A 362 -11.40 11.61 -21.13
CA TYR A 362 -10.24 11.43 -21.99
C TYR A 362 -9.54 10.09 -21.72
N ASN A 363 -8.77 9.63 -22.69
CA ASN A 363 -7.97 8.41 -22.56
C ASN A 363 -6.82 8.63 -21.56
N PRO A 364 -6.30 7.57 -20.91
CA PRO A 364 -5.18 7.69 -19.99
C PRO A 364 -4.01 8.51 -20.58
N ASN A 365 -3.59 9.56 -19.88
CA ASN A 365 -2.57 10.49 -20.36
C ASN A 365 -1.15 9.90 -20.24
N LEU A 366 -0.82 8.97 -21.13
CA LEU A 366 0.48 8.28 -21.15
C LEU A 366 1.63 9.17 -21.66
N LEU A 367 1.32 10.21 -22.44
CA LEU A 367 2.31 11.16 -22.97
C LEU A 367 2.66 12.30 -22.01
N LEU A 368 1.93 12.41 -20.89
CA LEU A 368 2.01 13.54 -19.95
C LEU A 368 1.76 14.89 -20.64
N GLU A 369 0.68 14.96 -21.43
CA GLU A 369 0.23 16.21 -22.06
C GLU A 369 -0.06 17.27 -21.00
N ALA A 370 0.64 18.40 -21.05
CA ALA A 370 0.63 19.42 -19.98
C ALA A 370 -0.77 19.95 -19.62
N GLN A 371 -1.73 19.89 -20.55
CA GLN A 371 -3.11 20.33 -20.33
C GLN A 371 -3.91 19.36 -19.44
N LEU A 372 -3.56 18.07 -19.47
CA LEU A 372 -4.27 17.01 -18.75
C LEU A 372 -3.61 16.69 -17.39
N VAL A 373 -2.29 16.94 -17.25
CA VAL A 373 -1.52 16.67 -16.02
C VAL A 373 -2.14 17.26 -14.73
N PRO A 374 -2.72 18.49 -14.72
CA PRO A 374 -3.33 19.01 -13.50
C PRO A 374 -4.55 18.20 -13.02
N LEU A 375 -5.39 17.75 -13.97
CA LEU A 375 -6.58 16.96 -13.66
C LEU A 375 -6.20 15.53 -13.25
N ASP A 376 -5.21 14.97 -13.94
CA ASP A 376 -4.53 13.72 -13.61
C ASP A 376 -3.97 13.72 -12.16
N ALA A 377 -3.25 14.78 -11.78
CA ALA A 377 -2.72 14.94 -10.42
C ALA A 377 -3.84 15.00 -9.38
N LEU A 378 -4.92 15.74 -9.68
CA LEU A 378 -6.07 15.86 -8.82
C LEU A 378 -6.83 14.53 -8.67
N ALA A 379 -6.93 13.75 -9.75
CA ALA A 379 -7.51 12.41 -9.75
C ALA A 379 -6.65 11.45 -8.90
N ALA A 380 -5.32 11.53 -8.99
CA ALA A 380 -4.40 10.76 -8.18
C ALA A 380 -4.55 11.06 -6.67
N ASP A 381 -4.71 12.32 -6.28
CA ASP A 381 -4.96 12.72 -4.88
C ASP A 381 -6.27 12.17 -4.31
N CYS A 382 -7.24 11.95 -5.19
CA CYS A 382 -8.52 11.36 -4.88
C CYS A 382 -8.52 9.83 -4.96
N GLY A 383 -7.39 9.21 -5.30
CA GLY A 383 -7.26 7.75 -5.46
C GLY A 383 -8.03 7.20 -6.67
N LEU A 384 -8.23 7.98 -7.73
CA LEU A 384 -9.01 7.60 -8.92
C LEU A 384 -8.21 6.93 -10.04
N GLU A 385 -6.89 6.74 -9.87
CA GLU A 385 -6.06 6.08 -10.89
C GLU A 385 -6.54 4.64 -11.16
N ALA A 386 -6.63 4.27 -12.43
CA ALA A 386 -7.16 2.98 -12.86
C ALA A 386 -6.29 1.81 -12.41
N GLU A 387 -6.89 0.80 -11.78
CA GLU A 387 -6.24 -0.47 -11.48
C GLU A 387 -5.70 -1.11 -12.77
N GLY A 388 -4.39 -1.41 -12.80
CA GLY A 388 -3.72 -1.97 -13.97
C GLY A 388 -3.49 -1.00 -15.13
N GLY A 389 -3.90 0.27 -14.99
CA GLY A 389 -3.55 1.39 -15.88
C GLY A 389 -2.18 1.98 -15.54
N ALA A 390 -1.71 2.94 -16.33
CA ALA A 390 -0.38 3.51 -16.09
C ALA A 390 -0.37 4.54 -14.95
N ASP A 391 0.59 4.41 -14.05
CA ASP A 391 0.84 5.37 -12.97
C ASP A 391 1.57 6.62 -13.52
N GLN A 392 0.84 7.73 -13.62
CA GLN A 392 1.35 8.97 -14.22
C GLN A 392 2.54 9.57 -13.45
N ALA A 393 2.50 9.48 -12.12
CA ALA A 393 3.58 9.96 -11.28
C ALA A 393 4.85 9.11 -11.44
N LEU A 394 4.67 7.79 -11.63
CA LEU A 394 5.78 6.89 -11.94
C LEU A 394 6.33 7.13 -13.35
N ILE A 395 5.49 7.37 -14.35
CA ILE A 395 5.92 7.73 -15.72
C ILE A 395 6.76 9.01 -15.69
N TYR A 396 6.31 10.03 -14.95
CA TYR A 396 7.03 11.29 -14.83
C TYR A 396 8.44 11.10 -14.22
N LEU A 397 8.56 10.33 -13.13
CA LEU A 397 9.87 10.00 -12.54
C LEU A 397 10.75 9.19 -13.48
N ALA A 398 10.18 8.19 -14.14
CA ALA A 398 10.89 7.37 -15.10
C ALA A 398 11.41 8.20 -16.28
N LYS A 399 10.65 9.18 -16.76
CA LYS A 399 11.05 10.09 -17.84
C LYS A 399 12.20 11.01 -17.42
N GLY A 400 12.25 11.42 -16.15
CA GLY A 400 13.37 12.17 -15.58
C GLY A 400 14.61 11.33 -15.31
N SER A 401 14.45 10.02 -15.08
CA SER A 401 15.53 9.11 -14.67
C SER A 401 16.16 8.33 -15.82
N PHE A 402 15.39 8.02 -16.88
CA PHE A 402 15.83 7.16 -17.97
C PHE A 402 15.83 7.87 -19.32
N PRO A 403 16.96 7.89 -20.05
CA PRO A 403 17.04 8.57 -21.34
C PRO A 403 16.28 7.83 -22.45
N THR A 404 15.67 8.57 -23.37
CA THR A 404 14.90 8.01 -24.52
C THR A 404 15.74 7.13 -25.46
N LYS A 405 17.07 7.26 -25.45
CA LYS A 405 18.01 6.41 -26.21
C LYS A 405 17.87 4.93 -25.86
N ASN A 406 17.38 4.64 -24.66
CA ASN A 406 17.15 3.29 -24.15
C ASN A 406 15.84 2.65 -24.65
N SER A 407 15.10 3.32 -25.55
CA SER A 407 13.83 2.82 -26.09
C SER A 407 13.92 1.42 -26.73
N HIS A 408 15.08 1.07 -27.32
CA HIS A 408 15.29 -0.26 -27.90
C HIS A 408 15.27 -1.39 -26.85
N LEU A 409 15.71 -1.11 -25.61
CA LEU A 409 15.77 -2.09 -24.52
C LEU A 409 14.37 -2.48 -24.04
N VAL A 410 13.44 -1.54 -24.05
CA VAL A 410 12.05 -1.76 -23.63
C VAL A 410 11.39 -2.85 -24.48
N ARG A 411 11.79 -2.96 -25.76
CA ARG A 411 11.31 -4.02 -26.68
C ARG A 411 11.83 -5.42 -26.32
N LEU A 412 12.83 -5.52 -25.46
CA LEU A 412 13.41 -6.78 -24.99
C LEU A 412 12.77 -7.27 -23.68
N LEU A 413 12.04 -6.40 -22.97
CA LEU A 413 11.36 -6.74 -21.71
C LEU A 413 10.46 -7.98 -21.81
N PRO A 414 9.62 -8.15 -22.86
CA PRO A 414 8.80 -9.35 -22.99
C PRO A 414 9.63 -10.65 -22.96
N VAL A 415 10.73 -10.67 -23.70
CA VAL A 415 11.63 -11.84 -23.75
C VAL A 415 12.36 -12.02 -22.42
N ALA A 416 12.87 -10.94 -21.83
CA ALA A 416 13.54 -10.98 -20.54
C ALA A 416 12.64 -11.56 -19.44
N PHE A 417 11.39 -11.10 -19.36
CA PHE A 417 10.42 -11.61 -18.39
C PHE A 417 9.99 -13.05 -18.69
N ALA A 418 9.88 -13.46 -19.95
CA ALA A 418 9.57 -14.85 -20.30
C ALA A 418 10.67 -15.81 -19.80
N THR A 419 11.95 -15.37 -19.79
CA THR A 419 13.04 -16.21 -19.28
C THR A 419 12.93 -16.54 -17.79
N LEU A 420 12.14 -15.78 -17.02
CA LEU A 420 11.93 -16.00 -15.58
C LEU A 420 11.18 -17.30 -15.28
N PHE A 421 10.54 -17.94 -16.25
CA PHE A 421 9.97 -19.27 -16.07
C PHE A 421 11.02 -20.37 -15.86
N HIS A 422 12.30 -20.12 -16.19
CA HIS A 422 13.39 -21.06 -15.91
C HIS A 422 13.93 -20.98 -14.46
N GLU A 423 13.48 -20.00 -13.67
CA GLU A 423 13.94 -19.84 -12.28
C GLU A 423 13.39 -20.94 -11.36
N LYS A 424 14.17 -21.33 -10.35
CA LYS A 424 13.77 -22.39 -9.41
C LYS A 424 12.61 -22.00 -8.48
N VAL A 425 12.28 -20.72 -8.41
CA VAL A 425 11.25 -20.17 -7.51
C VAL A 425 9.86 -20.78 -7.77
N TRP A 426 9.61 -21.30 -8.98
CA TRP A 426 8.34 -21.94 -9.34
C TRP A 426 8.15 -23.31 -8.69
N SER A 427 9.21 -24.11 -8.52
CA SER A 427 9.10 -25.44 -7.89
C SER A 427 8.98 -25.36 -6.37
N GLU A 428 9.50 -24.29 -5.77
CA GLU A 428 9.35 -23.99 -4.33
C GLU A 428 8.05 -23.26 -4.00
N SER A 429 7.31 -22.81 -5.03
CA SER A 429 6.09 -22.04 -4.84
C SER A 429 4.98 -22.91 -4.26
N SER A 430 4.25 -22.35 -3.30
CA SER A 430 3.04 -22.98 -2.78
C SER A 430 1.92 -21.95 -2.77
N PHE A 431 0.82 -22.31 -3.42
CA PHE A 431 -0.37 -21.50 -3.42
C PHE A 431 -1.17 -21.72 -2.13
N ILE A 432 -1.59 -20.62 -1.52
CA ILE A 432 -2.31 -20.62 -0.27
C ILE A 432 -3.75 -20.19 -0.57
N SER A 433 -4.64 -21.17 -0.73
CA SER A 433 -6.03 -20.95 -1.15
C SER A 433 -6.82 -19.99 -0.25
N HIS A 434 -6.54 -19.95 1.06
CA HIS A 434 -7.21 -19.02 1.97
C HIS A 434 -6.73 -17.57 1.81
N LEU A 435 -5.49 -17.33 1.39
CA LEU A 435 -4.97 -16.00 1.09
C LEU A 435 -5.28 -15.57 -0.35
N GLY A 436 -5.55 -16.54 -1.24
CA GLY A 436 -5.73 -16.30 -2.68
C GLY A 436 -4.42 -15.95 -3.39
N GLY A 437 -3.27 -16.28 -2.81
CA GLY A 437 -1.96 -15.90 -3.31
C GLY A 437 -0.87 -16.91 -2.99
N TYR A 438 0.32 -16.68 -3.54
CA TYR A 438 1.52 -17.47 -3.31
C TYR A 438 2.29 -16.99 -2.07
N GLY A 439 2.78 -17.91 -1.25
CA GLY A 439 3.56 -17.58 -0.04
C GLY A 439 4.88 -16.84 -0.30
N ASN A 440 5.39 -16.87 -1.54
CA ASN A 440 6.57 -16.12 -1.99
C ASN A 440 6.24 -14.85 -2.79
N ASN A 441 4.97 -14.41 -2.82
CA ASN A 441 4.49 -13.25 -3.57
C ASN A 441 4.65 -13.32 -5.10
N LEU A 442 4.76 -14.51 -5.70
CA LEU A 442 4.84 -14.65 -7.18
C LEU A 442 3.70 -13.93 -7.91
N HIS A 443 2.47 -14.02 -7.40
CA HIS A 443 1.32 -13.31 -7.96
C HIS A 443 1.48 -11.77 -8.02
N CYS A 444 2.33 -11.16 -7.18
CA CYS A 444 2.58 -9.72 -7.21
C CYS A 444 3.54 -9.31 -8.34
N THR A 445 4.41 -10.22 -8.80
CA THR A 445 5.35 -9.90 -9.90
C THR A 445 4.61 -9.64 -11.20
N ALA A 446 3.43 -10.25 -11.38
CA ALA A 446 2.54 -10.00 -12.51
C ALA A 446 2.22 -8.50 -12.66
N LEU A 447 1.87 -7.83 -11.56
CA LEU A 447 1.63 -6.39 -11.53
C LEU A 447 2.92 -5.61 -11.82
N GLY A 448 4.05 -6.04 -11.22
CA GLY A 448 5.35 -5.42 -11.45
C GLY A 448 5.80 -5.47 -12.91
N MET A 449 5.66 -6.61 -13.58
CA MET A 449 6.03 -6.80 -14.99
C MET A 449 5.14 -5.98 -15.93
N SER A 450 3.82 -6.03 -15.72
CA SER A 450 2.84 -5.24 -16.47
C SER A 450 3.13 -3.74 -16.40
N GLN A 451 3.32 -3.24 -15.18
CA GLN A 451 3.59 -1.82 -14.93
C GLN A 451 4.99 -1.41 -15.40
N ALA A 452 5.98 -2.31 -15.36
CA ALA A 452 7.30 -2.04 -15.92
C ALA A 452 7.23 -1.82 -17.44
N ILE A 453 6.55 -2.69 -18.19
CA ILE A 453 6.37 -2.53 -19.65
C ILE A 453 5.63 -1.22 -19.93
N THR A 454 4.51 -1.00 -19.25
CA THR A 454 3.65 0.18 -19.42
C THR A 454 4.42 1.48 -19.14
N THR A 455 5.04 1.58 -17.96
CA THR A 455 5.72 2.80 -17.51
C THR A 455 6.95 3.09 -18.34
N LEU A 456 7.80 2.10 -18.62
CA LEU A 456 9.04 2.31 -19.37
C LEU A 456 8.78 2.65 -20.83
N THR A 457 7.72 2.07 -21.42
CA THR A 457 7.32 2.41 -22.79
C THR A 457 6.75 3.82 -22.84
N ALA A 458 5.86 4.18 -21.89
CA ALA A 458 5.27 5.52 -21.82
C ALA A 458 6.30 6.61 -21.49
N SER A 459 7.26 6.35 -20.61
CA SER A 459 8.29 7.34 -20.24
C SER A 459 9.26 7.65 -21.37
N MET A 460 9.55 6.66 -22.23
CA MET A 460 10.42 6.81 -23.40
C MET A 460 9.66 7.17 -24.68
N ALA A 461 8.33 7.22 -24.62
CA ALA A 461 7.48 7.62 -25.74
C ALA A 461 7.58 9.12 -26.00
N SER A 462 7.67 9.48 -27.29
CA SER A 462 7.66 10.88 -27.75
C SER A 462 6.50 11.17 -28.71
N THR A 463 5.87 10.13 -29.27
CA THR A 463 4.76 10.23 -30.20
C THR A 463 3.58 9.37 -29.74
N PRO A 464 2.33 9.71 -30.10
CA PRO A 464 1.16 8.87 -29.81
C PRO A 464 1.32 7.42 -30.32
N GLU A 465 1.95 7.23 -31.49
CA GLU A 465 2.23 5.91 -32.04
C GLU A 465 3.16 5.06 -31.16
N SER A 466 4.12 5.69 -30.48
CA SER A 466 5.02 4.97 -29.57
C SER A 466 4.32 4.47 -28.31
N VAL A 467 3.26 5.16 -27.87
CA VAL A 467 2.42 4.72 -26.74
C VAL A 467 1.55 3.53 -27.12
N MET A 468 1.09 3.47 -28.37
CA MET A 468 0.33 2.31 -28.89
C MET A 468 1.14 1.00 -28.89
N GLN A 469 2.45 1.06 -28.61
CA GLN A 469 3.28 -0.14 -28.43
C GLN A 469 3.05 -0.82 -27.07
N VAL A 470 2.43 -0.16 -26.09
CA VAL A 470 2.19 -0.77 -24.75
C VAL A 470 1.35 -2.05 -24.85
N PRO A 471 0.13 -2.05 -25.45
CA PRO A 471 -0.65 -3.28 -25.61
C PRO A 471 0.11 -4.34 -26.42
N VAL A 472 0.81 -3.93 -27.49
CA VAL A 472 1.57 -4.83 -28.35
C VAL A 472 2.70 -5.55 -27.60
N LEU A 473 3.41 -4.85 -26.71
CA LEU A 473 4.48 -5.45 -25.91
C LEU A 473 3.93 -6.38 -24.82
N LEU A 474 2.78 -6.06 -24.24
CA LEU A 474 2.10 -6.94 -23.28
C LEU A 474 1.57 -8.22 -23.96
N GLU A 475 0.97 -8.12 -25.14
CA GLU A 475 0.57 -9.28 -25.94
C GLU A 475 1.77 -10.11 -26.39
N LEU A 476 2.87 -9.45 -26.80
CA LEU A 476 4.12 -10.12 -27.12
C LEU A 476 4.68 -10.88 -25.91
N TYR A 477 4.60 -10.30 -24.72
CA TYR A 477 4.98 -11.01 -23.50
C TYR A 477 4.16 -12.28 -23.32
N MET A 478 2.83 -12.21 -23.43
CA MET A 478 1.96 -13.39 -23.29
C MET A 478 2.29 -14.48 -24.31
N ALA A 479 2.53 -14.10 -25.58
CA ALA A 479 2.92 -15.05 -26.63
C ALA A 479 4.27 -15.72 -26.32
N THR A 480 5.30 -14.91 -26.05
CA THR A 480 6.66 -15.40 -25.74
C THR A 480 6.70 -16.23 -24.45
N ALA A 481 5.96 -15.82 -23.43
CA ALA A 481 5.79 -16.57 -22.18
C ALA A 481 5.18 -17.95 -22.44
N THR A 482 4.09 -18.00 -23.19
CA THR A 482 3.41 -19.26 -23.53
C THR A 482 4.34 -20.19 -24.32
N GLU A 483 5.09 -19.66 -25.28
CA GLU A 483 6.05 -20.42 -26.06
C GLU A 483 7.20 -20.99 -25.21
N VAL A 484 7.77 -20.17 -24.32
CA VAL A 484 8.81 -20.61 -23.36
C VAL A 484 8.27 -21.69 -22.41
N LEU A 485 7.01 -21.56 -21.96
CA LEU A 485 6.37 -22.56 -21.11
C LEU A 485 6.22 -23.91 -21.82
N PHE A 486 5.82 -23.90 -23.10
CA PHE A 486 5.75 -25.13 -23.90
C PHE A 486 7.13 -25.71 -24.20
N ALA A 487 8.15 -24.89 -24.46
CA ALA A 487 9.52 -25.36 -24.64
C ALA A 487 10.07 -26.04 -23.36
N LEU A 488 9.87 -25.41 -22.20
CA LEU A 488 10.24 -25.95 -20.87
C LEU A 488 9.61 -27.32 -20.59
N SER A 489 8.41 -27.52 -21.11
CA SER A 489 7.65 -28.74 -20.95
C SER A 489 8.20 -29.95 -21.70
N GLY A 490 9.28 -29.77 -22.50
CA GLY A 490 10.04 -30.85 -23.14
C GLY A 490 9.54 -31.23 -24.53
N GLY A 491 9.07 -30.25 -25.30
CA GLY A 491 8.45 -30.44 -26.61
C GLY A 491 9.42 -30.87 -27.73
N GLY A 492 9.93 -32.11 -27.68
CA GLY A 492 10.29 -32.79 -28.92
C GLY A 492 9.08 -32.87 -29.87
N PRO A 493 9.28 -33.09 -31.19
CA PRO A 493 8.21 -33.04 -32.21
C PRO A 493 7.06 -34.05 -32.02
N ASN A 494 7.11 -34.94 -31.02
CA ASN A 494 6.05 -35.89 -30.68
C ASN A 494 5.23 -35.41 -29.47
N LYS A 495 3.97 -35.09 -29.70
CA LYS A 495 3.01 -34.60 -28.70
C LYS A 495 2.70 -35.62 -27.58
N ASP A 496 2.90 -36.92 -27.84
CA ASP A 496 2.51 -38.00 -26.93
C ASP A 496 3.50 -38.19 -25.75
N SER A 497 4.75 -37.75 -25.87
CA SER A 497 5.73 -37.82 -24.76
C SER A 497 5.64 -36.65 -23.78
N ILE A 498 4.96 -35.57 -24.18
CA ILE A 498 4.82 -34.33 -23.39
C ILE A 498 3.97 -34.63 -22.14
N PHE A 499 2.77 -35.16 -22.36
CA PHE A 499 1.83 -35.54 -21.31
C PHE A 499 2.36 -36.69 -20.44
N ALA A 500 3.13 -37.62 -21.01
CA ALA A 500 3.75 -38.72 -20.26
C ALA A 500 4.78 -38.23 -19.22
N SER A 501 5.57 -37.19 -19.53
CA SER A 501 6.49 -36.58 -18.57
C SER A 501 5.76 -35.76 -17.49
N TRP A 502 4.55 -35.28 -17.80
CA TRP A 502 3.67 -34.58 -16.88
C TRP A 502 2.80 -35.52 -16.05
N LEU A 503 2.85 -36.82 -16.28
CA LEU A 503 2.14 -37.82 -15.46
C LEU A 503 3.01 -38.35 -14.31
N ASP A 504 4.29 -37.96 -14.25
CA ASP A 504 5.18 -38.31 -13.16
C ASP A 504 5.14 -37.23 -12.06
N ASP A 505 4.31 -37.50 -11.04
CA ASP A 505 4.12 -36.70 -9.81
C ASP A 505 5.45 -36.36 -9.10
N SER A 506 6.52 -37.11 -9.36
CA SER A 506 7.83 -36.96 -8.72
C SER A 506 8.76 -35.93 -9.41
N SER A 507 8.42 -35.48 -10.61
CA SER A 507 9.28 -34.56 -11.37
C SER A 507 9.15 -33.10 -10.89
N GLU A 508 10.27 -32.39 -10.74
CA GLU A 508 10.26 -30.95 -10.39
C GLU A 508 9.47 -30.10 -11.41
N LYS A 509 9.43 -30.56 -12.67
CA LYS A 509 8.68 -29.94 -13.77
C LYS A 509 7.17 -30.04 -13.59
N PHE A 510 6.70 -31.16 -13.05
CA PHE A 510 5.29 -31.37 -12.75
C PHE A 510 4.77 -30.42 -11.66
N ARG A 511 5.60 -30.13 -10.65
CA ARG A 511 5.22 -29.21 -9.57
C ARG A 511 5.18 -27.75 -10.02
N SER A 512 6.06 -27.35 -10.92
CA SER A 512 6.23 -25.94 -11.30
C SER A 512 5.25 -25.49 -12.40
N PHE A 513 4.92 -26.36 -13.36
CA PHE A 513 4.11 -26.01 -14.54
C PHE A 513 2.69 -25.47 -14.22
N PRO A 514 1.89 -26.08 -13.33
CA PRO A 514 0.56 -25.56 -12.99
C PRO A 514 0.61 -24.15 -12.39
N HIS A 515 1.66 -23.84 -11.61
CA HIS A 515 1.87 -22.52 -11.03
C HIS A 515 2.23 -21.47 -12.08
N MET A 516 3.02 -21.83 -13.09
CA MET A 516 3.39 -20.95 -14.18
C MET A 516 2.20 -20.61 -15.09
N VAL A 517 1.36 -21.60 -15.44
CA VAL A 517 0.15 -21.35 -16.23
C VAL A 517 -0.84 -20.48 -15.46
N PHE A 518 -1.02 -20.74 -14.16
CA PHE A 518 -1.90 -19.92 -13.34
C PHE A 518 -1.36 -18.49 -13.13
N PHE A 519 -0.04 -18.29 -13.18
CA PHE A 519 0.55 -16.96 -13.13
C PHE A 519 0.15 -16.07 -14.33
N LEU A 520 -0.04 -16.65 -15.51
CA LEU A 520 -0.50 -15.89 -16.68
C LEU A 520 -1.91 -15.31 -16.48
N ASP A 521 -2.77 -15.99 -15.71
CA ASP A 521 -4.09 -15.46 -15.31
C ASP A 521 -3.92 -14.23 -14.40
N PHE A 522 -3.00 -14.28 -13.42
CA PHE A 522 -2.66 -13.12 -12.59
C PHE A 522 -2.07 -11.95 -13.40
N PHE A 523 -1.31 -12.23 -14.45
CA PHE A 523 -0.78 -11.21 -15.35
C PHE A 523 -1.88 -10.50 -16.13
N LEU A 524 -2.87 -11.24 -16.65
CA LEU A 524 -4.02 -10.62 -17.29
C LEU A 524 -4.83 -9.76 -16.33
N GLU A 525 -5.07 -10.23 -15.12
CA GLU A 525 -5.79 -9.47 -14.09
C GLU A 525 -5.05 -8.18 -13.68
N SER A 526 -3.73 -8.09 -13.92
CA SER A 526 -2.92 -6.93 -13.54
C SER A 526 -2.86 -5.82 -14.60
N THR A 527 -3.42 -6.03 -15.79
CA THR A 527 -3.36 -5.08 -16.91
C THR A 527 -4.75 -4.75 -17.43
N CYS A 528 -5.00 -3.48 -17.81
CA CYS A 528 -6.24 -3.11 -18.49
C CYS A 528 -6.12 -3.07 -20.03
N TYR A 529 -4.92 -3.31 -20.56
CA TYR A 529 -4.61 -3.19 -22.00
C TYR A 529 -4.77 -4.50 -22.78
N VAL A 530 -4.73 -5.65 -22.11
CA VAL A 530 -4.85 -6.97 -22.74
C VAL A 530 -6.13 -7.64 -22.24
N THR A 531 -6.90 -8.21 -23.16
CA THR A 531 -8.14 -8.92 -22.83
C THR A 531 -7.90 -10.43 -22.72
N ARG A 532 -8.81 -11.13 -22.02
CA ARG A 532 -8.79 -12.60 -21.94
C ARG A 532 -8.91 -13.28 -23.31
N GLU A 533 -9.50 -12.60 -24.29
CA GLU A 533 -9.60 -13.11 -25.66
C GLU A 533 -8.24 -13.28 -26.34
N SER A 534 -7.28 -12.39 -26.05
CA SER A 534 -5.91 -12.52 -26.56
C SER A 534 -5.20 -13.74 -25.97
N LEU A 535 -5.50 -14.10 -24.72
CA LEU A 535 -4.96 -15.32 -24.09
C LEU A 535 -5.65 -16.58 -24.59
N GLU A 536 -6.96 -16.58 -24.83
CA GLU A 536 -7.68 -17.78 -25.33
C GLU A 536 -7.09 -18.31 -26.65
N LYS A 537 -6.55 -17.41 -27.48
CA LYS A 537 -5.84 -17.76 -28.72
C LYS A 537 -4.52 -18.51 -28.48
N LEU A 538 -3.87 -18.28 -27.34
CA LEU A 538 -2.56 -18.82 -26.97
C LEU A 538 -2.69 -20.03 -26.02
N LEU A 539 -3.58 -19.93 -25.03
CA LEU A 539 -3.85 -20.91 -24.00
C LEU A 539 -5.36 -21.02 -23.77
N PRO A 540 -5.98 -22.17 -24.08
CA PRO A 540 -7.40 -22.39 -23.85
C PRO A 540 -7.78 -22.27 -22.37
N TYR A 541 -8.84 -21.54 -22.05
CA TYR A 541 -9.33 -21.36 -20.68
C TYR A 541 -9.58 -22.68 -19.91
N PRO A 542 -10.07 -23.78 -20.53
CA PRO A 542 -10.20 -25.06 -19.83
C PRO A 542 -8.88 -25.56 -19.23
N LEU A 543 -7.74 -25.31 -19.87
CA LEU A 543 -6.42 -25.67 -19.36
C LEU A 543 -6.09 -24.83 -18.11
N ILE A 544 -6.30 -23.52 -18.17
CA ILE A 544 -6.06 -22.60 -17.04
C ILE A 544 -6.92 -22.98 -15.83
N ARG A 545 -8.22 -23.25 -16.07
CA ARG A 545 -9.17 -23.70 -15.04
C ARG A 545 -8.69 -24.99 -14.37
N SER A 546 -8.23 -25.93 -15.19
CA SER A 546 -7.72 -27.23 -14.74
C SER A 546 -6.46 -27.05 -13.89
N MET A 547 -5.48 -26.27 -14.35
CA MET A 547 -4.26 -25.97 -13.59
C MET A 547 -4.56 -25.26 -12.27
N ARG A 548 -5.51 -24.32 -12.28
CA ARG A 548 -5.97 -23.64 -11.05
C ARG A 548 -6.57 -24.63 -10.04
N GLN A 549 -7.30 -25.65 -10.48
CA GLN A 549 -7.82 -26.69 -9.59
C GLN A 549 -6.68 -27.51 -8.96
N VAL A 550 -5.68 -27.91 -9.75
CA VAL A 550 -4.49 -28.63 -9.26
C VAL A 550 -3.76 -27.82 -8.20
N VAL A 551 -3.57 -26.53 -8.44
CA VAL A 551 -2.84 -25.62 -7.54
C VAL A 551 -3.62 -25.37 -6.23
N THR A 552 -4.95 -25.37 -6.29
CA THR A 552 -5.81 -25.05 -5.13
C THR A 552 -6.20 -26.27 -4.30
N GLN A 553 -6.26 -27.47 -4.90
CA GLN A 553 -6.62 -28.73 -4.24
C GLN A 553 -5.36 -29.52 -3.90
N LYS A 554 -4.82 -29.33 -2.69
CA LYS A 554 -3.61 -30.03 -2.19
C LYS A 554 -3.76 -31.56 -1.98
N GLY A 555 -4.84 -32.22 -2.42
CA GLY A 555 -5.20 -33.57 -1.95
C GLY A 555 -5.63 -34.63 -2.97
N THR A 556 -5.75 -34.33 -4.27
CA THR A 556 -6.31 -35.28 -5.25
C THR A 556 -5.57 -35.25 -6.59
N GLN A 557 -4.24 -35.32 -6.57
CA GLN A 557 -3.45 -35.28 -7.81
C GLN A 557 -3.52 -36.60 -8.62
N GLY A 558 -3.71 -37.75 -7.95
CA GLY A 558 -3.69 -39.06 -8.61
C GLY A 558 -4.81 -39.34 -9.63
N ASN A 559 -5.97 -38.68 -9.56
CA ASN A 559 -7.12 -38.93 -10.46
C ASN A 559 -7.42 -37.76 -11.42
N PHE A 560 -6.55 -36.75 -11.46
CA PHE A 560 -6.82 -35.49 -12.18
C PHE A 560 -6.53 -35.60 -13.68
N TRP A 561 -5.38 -36.17 -14.05
CA TRP A 561 -4.95 -36.26 -15.46
C TRP A 561 -5.71 -37.31 -16.25
N GLU A 562 -6.14 -38.41 -15.63
CA GLU A 562 -7.04 -39.37 -16.27
C GLU A 562 -8.34 -38.70 -16.72
N LYS A 563 -8.87 -37.77 -15.91
CA LYS A 563 -10.07 -36.99 -16.25
C LYS A 563 -9.81 -35.92 -17.30
N LEU A 564 -8.65 -35.27 -17.25
CA LEU A 564 -8.27 -34.23 -18.22
C LEU A 564 -7.96 -34.79 -19.61
N ILE A 565 -7.37 -35.98 -19.69
CA ILE A 565 -7.07 -36.66 -20.97
C ILE A 565 -8.34 -37.21 -21.63
N THR A 566 -9.36 -37.58 -20.83
CA THR A 566 -10.68 -37.98 -21.36
C THR A 566 -11.60 -36.84 -21.79
N GLN A 567 -11.31 -35.58 -21.43
CA GLN A 567 -12.08 -34.40 -21.82
C GLN A 567 -11.38 -33.64 -22.95
#